data_AF-A0A7C3Y267-F1
#
_entry.id   AF-A0A7C3Y267-F1
#
_cell.length_a   1.000
_cell.length_b   1.000
_cell.length_c   1.000
_cell.angle_alpha   90.00
_cell.angle_beta   90.00
_cell.angle_gamma   90.00
#
_symmetry.space_group_name_H-M   'P 1'
#
loop_
_entity.id
_entity.type
_entity.pdbx_description
1 polymer ?
#
loop_
_entity_poly.entity_id
_entity_poly.type
_entity_poly.pdbx_seq_one_letter_code
_entity_poly.pdbx_strand_id
1 'polypeptide(L)'
;MRLKKEDQKNFQLFLFFISLLLIALLAVSNWKIEAKRKDLKKEIENLTSQLQILKKRNEELKEAISKAKSESYWEEKAREEGYLKEGEEAIVIKKMEEEKKKKPETIWQRIINFFQK
;
A
#
# COMPACT_ATOMS: atom_id res chain seq x y z
N MET A 1 -18.67 47.10 57.78
CA MET A 1 -19.57 45.93 57.98
C MET A 1 -18.69 44.69 58.20
N ARG A 2 -18.58 44.15 59.42
CA ARG A 2 -17.85 42.89 59.66
C ARG A 2 -18.80 41.74 59.30
N LEU A 3 -18.60 41.12 58.14
CA LEU A 3 -19.31 39.90 57.77
C LEU A 3 -19.06 38.85 58.88
N LYS A 4 -20.11 38.17 59.34
CA LYS A 4 -19.94 37.10 60.32
C LYS A 4 -19.05 36.03 59.70
N LYS A 5 -18.14 35.44 60.50
CA LYS A 5 -17.19 34.41 60.04
C LYS A 5 -17.87 33.21 59.35
N GLU A 6 -19.14 32.95 59.67
CA GLU A 6 -19.96 31.90 59.04
C GLU A 6 -20.31 32.23 57.58
N ASP A 7 -20.68 33.48 57.28
CA ASP A 7 -21.00 33.92 55.91
C ASP A 7 -19.78 33.85 54.99
N GLN A 8 -18.59 34.12 55.53
CA GLN A 8 -17.33 34.02 54.78
C GLN A 8 -16.99 32.57 54.41
N LYS A 9 -17.23 31.60 55.30
CA LYS A 9 -16.99 30.17 55.00
C LYS A 9 -17.94 29.64 53.93
N ASN A 10 -19.22 30.02 54.00
CA ASN A 10 -20.21 29.63 53.00
C ASN A 10 -19.89 30.21 51.62
N PHE A 11 -19.44 31.48 51.57
CA PHE A 11 -19.01 32.12 50.34
C PHE A 11 -17.76 31.46 49.73
N GLN A 12 -16.77 31.09 50.55
CA GLN A 12 -15.60 30.35 50.10
C GLN A 12 -15.96 28.95 49.56
N LEU A 13 -16.87 28.24 50.23
CA LEU A 13 -17.35 26.93 49.79
C LEU A 13 -18.06 27.05 48.43
N PHE A 14 -18.91 28.06 48.25
CA PHE A 14 -19.59 28.35 47.00
C PHE A 14 -18.62 28.63 45.85
N LEU A 15 -17.61 29.47 46.08
CA LEU A 15 -16.57 29.74 45.09
C LEU A 15 -15.75 28.49 44.74
N PHE A 16 -15.49 27.62 45.72
CA PHE A 16 -14.82 26.35 45.46
C PHE A 16 -15.63 25.45 44.52
N PHE A 17 -16.94 25.31 44.76
CA PHE A 17 -17.80 24.53 43.86
C PHE A 17 -17.90 25.12 42.45
N ILE A 18 -17.99 26.45 42.32
CA ILE A 18 -17.95 27.11 41.01
C ILE A 18 -16.62 26.84 40.30
N SER A 19 -15.51 26.98 41.01
CA SER A 19 -14.18 26.70 40.45
C SER A 19 -14.08 25.26 39.96
N LEU A 20 -14.57 24.31 40.76
CA LEU A 20 -14.55 22.88 40.42
C LEU A 20 -15.43 22.58 39.20
N LEU A 21 -16.60 23.23 39.11
CA LEU A 21 -17.48 23.14 37.93
C LEU A 21 -16.79 23.68 36.67
N LEU A 22 -16.11 24.84 36.77
CA LEU A 22 -15.37 25.42 35.65
C LEU A 22 -14.23 24.51 35.19
N ILE A 23 -13.47 23.94 36.13
CA ILE A 23 -12.39 22.99 35.84
C ILE A 23 -12.96 21.75 35.13
N ALA A 24 -14.09 21.21 35.61
CA ALA A 24 -14.74 20.06 34.99
C ALA A 24 -15.21 20.37 33.56
N LEU A 25 -15.84 21.54 33.34
CA LEU A 25 -16.26 21.98 32.01
C LEU A 25 -15.08 22.13 31.05
N LEU A 26 -13.97 22.73 31.50
CA LEU A 26 -12.75 22.86 30.73
C LEU A 26 -12.14 21.50 30.40
N ALA A 27 -12.11 20.57 31.37
CA ALA A 27 -11.59 19.22 31.17
C ALA A 27 -12.40 18.45 30.11
N VAL A 28 -13.74 18.49 30.17
CA VAL A 28 -14.60 17.85 29.17
C VAL A 28 -14.43 18.50 27.79
N SER A 29 -14.34 19.83 27.73
CA SER A 29 -14.14 20.54 26.47
C SER A 29 -12.80 20.16 25.82
N ASN A 30 -11.71 20.18 26.61
CA ASN A 30 -10.38 19.79 26.13
C ASN A 30 -10.34 18.34 25.66
N TRP A 31 -10.97 17.42 26.40
CA TRP A 31 -11.07 16.02 25.99
C TRP A 31 -11.77 15.88 24.63
N LYS A 32 -12.90 16.55 24.44
CA LYS A 32 -13.67 16.50 23.19
C LYS A 32 -12.90 17.08 22.01
N ILE A 33 -12.16 18.18 22.24
CA ILE A 33 -11.29 18.78 21.22
C ILE A 33 -10.16 17.82 20.85
N GLU A 34 -9.53 17.19 21.83
CA GLU A 34 -8.43 16.25 21.60
C GLU A 34 -8.88 14.99 20.84
N ALA A 35 -10.06 14.47 21.17
CA ALA A 35 -10.67 13.36 20.42
C ALA A 35 -10.85 13.73 18.94
N LYS A 36 -11.47 14.90 18.67
CA LYS A 36 -11.65 15.38 17.29
C LYS A 36 -10.32 15.62 16.56
N ARG A 37 -9.31 16.14 17.26
CA ARG A 37 -7.97 16.35 16.68
C ARG A 37 -7.34 15.03 16.24
N LYS A 38 -7.49 13.97 17.03
CA LYS A 38 -7.00 12.63 16.67
C LYS A 38 -7.70 12.07 15.45
N ASP A 39 -9.02 12.21 15.37
CA ASP A 39 -9.79 11.73 14.22
C ASP A 39 -9.41 12.48 12.94
N LEU A 40 -9.35 13.81 12.99
CA LEU A 40 -8.91 14.63 11.86
C LEU A 40 -7.48 14.32 11.43
N LYS A 41 -6.58 14.05 12.39
CA LYS A 41 -5.19 13.67 12.07
C LYS A 41 -5.14 12.33 11.32
N LYS A 42 -5.92 11.34 11.73
CA LYS A 42 -6.02 10.05 11.01
C LYS A 42 -6.58 10.25 9.60
N GLU A 43 -7.57 11.12 9.44
CA GLU A 43 -8.14 11.43 8.14
C GLU A 43 -7.12 12.11 7.23
N ILE A 44 -6.34 13.07 7.75
CA ILE A 44 -5.22 13.71 7.03
C ILE A 44 -4.18 12.67 6.60
N GLU A 45 -3.77 11.77 7.49
CA GLU A 45 -2.80 10.71 7.18
C GLU A 45 -3.33 9.78 6.07
N ASN A 46 -4.60 9.38 6.14
CA ASN A 46 -5.24 8.56 5.12
C ASN A 46 -5.34 9.28 3.76
N LEU A 47 -5.76 10.55 3.74
CA LEU A 47 -5.84 11.33 2.50
C LEU A 47 -4.45 11.57 1.89
N THR A 48 -3.44 11.77 2.73
CA THR A 48 -2.06 11.96 2.29
C THR A 48 -1.51 10.68 1.64
N SER A 49 -1.78 9.51 2.22
CA SER A 49 -1.34 8.23 1.64
C SER A 49 -2.06 7.94 0.32
N GLN A 50 -3.36 8.23 0.24
CA GLN A 50 -4.12 8.12 -1.02
C GLN A 50 -3.57 9.06 -2.10
N LEU A 51 -3.21 10.29 -1.74
CA LEU A 51 -2.57 11.24 -2.66
C LEU A 51 -1.22 10.74 -3.18
N GLN A 52 -0.40 10.12 -2.32
CA GLN A 52 0.87 9.54 -2.74
C GLN A 52 0.67 8.38 -3.72
N ILE A 53 -0.28 7.48 -3.45
CA ILE A 53 -0.62 6.39 -4.37
C ILE A 53 -1.11 6.94 -5.71
N LEU A 54 -1.98 7.95 -5.70
CA LEU A 54 -2.51 8.56 -6.91
C LEU A 54 -1.41 9.24 -7.73
N LYS A 55 -0.49 9.96 -7.08
CA LYS A 55 0.65 10.60 -7.74
C LYS A 55 1.54 9.56 -8.41
N LYS A 56 1.90 8.49 -7.70
CA LYS A 56 2.71 7.40 -8.25
C LYS A 56 2.04 6.76 -9.46
N ARG A 57 0.74 6.44 -9.37
CA ARG A 57 -0.02 5.90 -10.51
C ARG A 57 -0.06 6.86 -11.70
N ASN A 58 -0.19 8.16 -11.44
CA ASN A 58 -0.18 9.17 -12.50
C ASN A 58 1.19 9.21 -13.21
N GLU A 59 2.28 9.15 -12.46
CA GLU A 59 3.64 9.06 -13.01
C GLU A 59 3.84 7.79 -13.84
N GLU A 60 3.47 6.61 -13.30
CA GLU A 60 3.51 5.33 -14.01
C GLU A 60 2.71 5.36 -15.32
N LEU A 61 1.51 5.95 -15.30
CA LEU A 61 0.68 6.09 -16.50
C LEU A 61 1.29 7.05 -17.52
N LYS A 62 1.88 8.17 -17.07
CA LYS A 62 2.57 9.10 -17.97
C LYS A 62 3.77 8.46 -18.65
N GLU A 63 4.54 7.65 -17.92
CA GLU A 63 5.65 6.87 -18.48
C GLU A 63 5.14 5.81 -19.46
N ALA A 64 4.07 5.09 -19.13
CA ALA A 64 3.46 4.12 -20.04
C ALA A 64 2.97 4.79 -21.32
N ILE A 65 2.35 5.97 -21.23
CA ILE A 65 1.92 6.76 -22.40
C ILE A 65 3.12 7.22 -23.23
N SER A 66 4.23 7.64 -22.60
CA SER A 66 5.41 8.08 -23.35
C SER A 66 6.06 6.90 -24.08
N LYS A 67 6.16 5.73 -23.44
CA LYS A 67 6.64 4.49 -24.07
C LYS A 67 5.72 4.04 -25.20
N ALA A 68 4.40 4.06 -25.00
CA ALA A 68 3.44 3.67 -26.03
C ALA A 68 3.44 4.62 -27.25
N LYS A 69 3.97 5.84 -27.11
CA LYS A 69 4.16 6.78 -28.23
C LYS A 69 5.48 6.58 -28.96
N SER A 70 6.43 5.81 -28.42
CA SER A 70 7.70 5.58 -29.11
C SER A 70 7.52 4.55 -30.22
N GLU A 71 8.17 4.81 -31.36
CA GLU A 71 8.17 3.90 -32.51
C GLU A 71 8.74 2.52 -32.16
N SER A 72 9.73 2.49 -31.25
CA SER A 72 10.33 1.26 -30.73
C SER A 72 9.32 0.34 -30.04
N TYR A 73 8.32 0.88 -29.33
CA TYR A 73 7.30 0.07 -28.66
C TYR A 73 6.38 -0.60 -29.68
N TRP A 74 5.99 0.13 -30.73
CA TRP A 74 5.18 -0.43 -31.81
C TRP A 74 5.95 -1.44 -32.64
N GLU A 75 7.24 -1.21 -32.86
CA GLU A 75 8.10 -2.18 -33.53
C GLU A 75 8.28 -3.46 -32.70
N GLU A 76 8.56 -3.34 -31.41
CA GLU A 76 8.68 -4.49 -30.50
C GLU A 76 7.36 -5.28 -30.45
N LYS A 77 6.23 -4.60 -30.30
CA LYS A 77 4.91 -5.23 -30.30
C LYS A 77 4.57 -5.90 -31.64
N ALA A 78 4.89 -5.26 -32.77
CA ALA A 78 4.71 -5.84 -34.09
C ALA A 78 5.56 -7.12 -34.25
N ARG A 79 6.80 -7.12 -33.74
CA ARG A 79 7.67 -8.31 -33.75
C ARG A 79 7.13 -9.44 -32.87
N GLU A 80 6.61 -9.11 -31.68
CA GLU A 80 5.96 -10.08 -30.77
C GLU A 80 4.73 -10.72 -31.42
N GLU A 81 3.94 -9.94 -32.15
CA GLU A 81 2.79 -10.43 -32.92
C GLU A 81 3.18 -11.15 -34.23
N GLY A 82 4.47 -11.20 -34.55
CA GLY A 82 5.03 -11.94 -35.70
C GLY A 82 5.03 -11.16 -37.02
N TYR A 83 4.82 -9.85 -36.99
CA TYR A 83 4.93 -8.98 -38.16
C TYR A 83 6.40 -8.65 -38.47
N LEU A 84 6.70 -8.51 -39.76
CA LEU A 84 8.01 -8.19 -40.31
C LEU A 84 7.94 -6.84 -41.02
N LYS A 85 9.04 -6.07 -41.01
CA LYS A 85 9.14 -4.90 -41.88
C LYS A 85 9.34 -5.35 -43.33
N GLU A 86 8.90 -4.52 -44.28
CA GLU A 86 9.11 -4.78 -45.70
C GLU A 86 10.60 -4.95 -46.00
N GLY A 87 10.98 -6.12 -46.53
CA GLY A 87 12.37 -6.47 -46.85
C GLY A 87 13.12 -7.33 -45.82
N GLU A 88 12.48 -7.73 -44.71
CA GLU A 88 13.06 -8.65 -43.72
C GLU A 88 12.60 -10.11 -43.92
N GLU A 89 13.51 -11.07 -43.70
CA GLU A 89 13.20 -12.50 -43.76
C GLU A 89 13.07 -13.11 -42.34
N ALA A 90 11.97 -13.79 -42.06
CA ALA A 90 11.79 -14.53 -40.80
C ALA A 90 12.53 -15.88 -40.83
N ILE A 91 13.46 -16.08 -39.89
CA ILE A 91 14.13 -17.37 -39.68
C ILE A 91 13.40 -18.13 -38.56
N VAL A 92 12.66 -19.17 -38.92
CA VAL A 92 12.02 -20.07 -37.96
C VAL A 92 13.04 -21.12 -37.52
N ILE A 93 13.57 -20.97 -36.30
CA ILE A 93 14.43 -22.00 -35.70
C ILE A 93 13.53 -23.16 -35.27
N LYS A 94 13.45 -24.18 -36.12
CA LYS A 94 12.82 -25.45 -35.76
C LYS A 94 13.65 -26.06 -34.63
N LYS A 95 13.07 -26.18 -33.43
CA LYS A 95 13.70 -26.99 -32.36
C LYS A 95 13.94 -28.36 -32.96
N MET A 96 15.22 -28.68 -33.16
CA MET A 96 15.65 -30.01 -33.55
C MET A 96 15.04 -30.96 -32.52
N GLU A 97 14.19 -31.89 -32.96
CA GLU A 97 13.70 -32.93 -32.08
C GLU A 97 14.94 -33.54 -31.44
N GLU A 98 15.09 -33.36 -30.13
CA GLU A 98 16.17 -33.96 -29.39
C GLU A 98 16.07 -35.46 -29.70
N GLU A 99 17.02 -35.98 -30.49
CA GLU A 99 17.26 -37.41 -30.57
C GLU A 99 17.27 -37.88 -29.13
N LYS A 100 16.30 -38.74 -28.78
CA LYS A 100 16.11 -39.27 -27.43
C LYS A 100 17.41 -39.95 -27.00
N LYS A 101 18.34 -39.19 -26.44
CA LYS A 101 19.50 -39.73 -25.73
C LYS A 101 18.89 -40.52 -24.59
N LYS A 102 19.00 -41.85 -24.68
CA LYS A 102 18.58 -42.80 -23.65
C LYS A 102 19.09 -42.27 -22.32
N LYS A 103 18.16 -41.78 -21.48
CA LYS A 103 18.50 -41.33 -20.12
C LYS A 103 19.21 -42.50 -19.44
N PRO A 104 20.38 -42.30 -18.81
CA PRO A 104 21.02 -43.36 -18.06
C PRO A 104 20.02 -43.87 -17.02
N GLU A 105 19.87 -45.19 -16.92
CA GLU A 105 18.92 -45.80 -16.00
C GLU A 105 19.16 -45.25 -14.59
N THR A 106 18.09 -44.70 -14.01
CA THR A 106 18.19 -44.09 -12.68
C THR A 106 18.41 -45.21 -11.66
N ILE A 107 19.15 -44.93 -10.59
CA ILE A 107 19.55 -45.91 -9.56
C ILE A 107 18.35 -46.75 -9.05
N TRP A 108 17.15 -46.15 -9.00
CA TRP A 108 15.89 -46.84 -8.67
C TRP A 108 15.49 -47.94 -9.65
N GLN A 109 15.72 -47.76 -10.96
CA GLN A 109 15.43 -48.78 -11.98
C GLN A 109 16.33 -50.02 -11.81
N ARG A 110 17.60 -49.82 -11.42
CA ARG A 110 18.50 -50.93 -11.06
C ARG A 110 18.01 -51.70 -9.82
N ILE A 111 17.50 -51.00 -8.81
CA ILE A 111 17.01 -51.62 -7.58
C ILE A 111 15.75 -52.46 -7.87
N ILE A 112 14.82 -51.94 -8.68
CA ILE A 112 13.61 -52.68 -9.06
C ILE A 112 13.95 -53.94 -9.86
N ASN A 113 14.87 -53.84 -10.84
CA ASN A 113 15.29 -54.98 -11.66
C ASN A 113 16.01 -56.07 -10.85
N PHE A 114 16.66 -55.72 -9.73
CA PHE A 114 17.34 -56.67 -8.86
C PHE A 114 16.36 -57.57 -8.07
N PHE A 115 15.16 -57.07 -7.74
CA PHE A 115 14.15 -57.83 -7.00
C PHE A 115 13.23 -58.69 -7.89
N GLN A 116 13.32 -58.56 -9.22
CA GLN A 116 12.56 -59.36 -10.19
C GLN A 116 13.36 -60.54 -10.77
N LYS A 117 14.51 -60.86 -10.19
CA LYS A 117 15.34 -62.03 -10.52
C LYS A 117 15.35 -63.00 -9.35
#